data_AF-A0AA37PI93-F1
#
_entry.id   AF-A0AA37PI93-F1
#
_cell.length_a   1.000
_cell.length_b   1.000
_cell.length_c   1.000
_cell.angle_alpha   90.00
_cell.angle_beta   90.00
_cell.angle_gamma   90.00
#
_symmetry.space_group_name_H-M   'P 1'
#
loop_
_entity.id
_entity.type
_entity.pdbx_description
1 polymer ?
#
loop_
_entity_poly.entity_id
_entity_poly.type
_entity_poly.pdbx_seq_one_letter_code
_entity_poly.pdbx_strand_id
1 'polypeptide(L)'
;MITMLAARLLLAGVFAVAALAKLADRSGAWRAVAAFGVPRAAAPIVGTAMIATEFGIAALLTTAPWNRAGAVAALVVLAGFEAVVLVNLARGRRPECHCFGQLSSGPLGWPTLARNACLAALAAFVAFDAHFGWPLTAFGIVMLALWLGPASRRRWRARAAAAAGLALPDQAGDIWTLDKLLERRRPLVLIFSQPGCGACDLLLPTVARWQGDLNGRVNIALVNGGPASHRVPVELVDERRAAFAAYGITATPSAVLIDEGRRPETARGATAISDLVDKAVRVSEQSALTRRGLLRRASVSLLPVVATTAAACDSGSKSDAKALQVEDIWMCDQTFALCTTAPCVPSPTDPNISVCDCVVVNGNSIGSKNCTDRAQSGNKIRSAFSTVNINANFAVLSCPSGVPWANCLDVECEIDPVNPARAKCQCVTVKTGPSITFGGGCDTATCTSTTWSAASPQMYQDGMRQLRTAMDRVGKPVTFPKPCPAPK
;
A
#
# COMPACT_ATOMS: atom_id res chain seq x y z
N MET A 1 -14.96 2.75 41.73
CA MET A 1 -14.39 1.38 41.87
C MET A 1 -14.18 0.69 40.51
N ILE A 2 -15.21 0.55 39.67
CA ILE A 2 -15.10 -0.12 38.36
C ILE A 2 -14.12 0.58 37.41
N THR A 3 -14.16 1.91 37.32
CA THR A 3 -13.26 2.70 36.47
C THR A 3 -11.78 2.57 36.85
N MET A 4 -11.48 2.57 38.15
CA MET A 4 -10.12 2.35 38.67
C MET A 4 -9.59 0.96 38.36
N LEU A 5 -10.43 -0.06 38.53
CA LEU A 5 -10.05 -1.44 38.20
C LEU A 5 -9.80 -1.59 36.70
N ALA A 6 -10.68 -1.05 35.86
CA ALA A 6 -10.52 -1.09 34.41
C ALA A 6 -9.24 -0.38 33.93
N ALA A 7 -8.95 0.81 34.47
CA ALA A 7 -7.73 1.57 34.16
C ALA A 7 -6.46 0.78 34.50
N ARG A 8 -6.44 0.13 35.68
CA ARG A 8 -5.33 -0.70 36.14
C ARG A 8 -5.12 -1.93 35.28
N LEU A 9 -6.19 -2.66 34.97
CA LEU A 9 -6.12 -3.86 34.13
C LEU A 9 -5.67 -3.52 32.71
N LEU A 10 -6.12 -2.39 32.16
CA LEU A 10 -5.67 -1.91 30.84
C LEU A 10 -4.17 -1.60 30.86
N LEU A 11 -3.69 -0.80 31.82
CA LEU A 11 -2.26 -0.48 31.95
C LEU A 11 -1.42 -1.75 32.14
N ALA A 12 -1.85 -2.65 33.04
CA ALA A 12 -1.16 -3.92 33.28
C ALA A 12 -1.07 -4.76 31.99
N GLY A 13 -2.16 -4.85 31.23
CA GLY A 13 -2.18 -5.54 29.95
C GLY A 13 -1.22 -4.92 28.92
N VAL A 14 -1.18 -3.60 28.82
CA VAL A 14 -0.25 -2.90 27.91
C VAL A 14 1.21 -3.16 28.28
N PHE A 15 1.57 -3.05 29.56
CA PHE A 15 2.93 -3.32 30.02
C PHE A 15 3.31 -4.81 29.87
N ALA A 16 2.39 -5.73 30.15
CA ALA A 16 2.63 -7.16 29.95
C ALA A 16 2.85 -7.51 28.47
N VAL A 17 2.02 -6.99 27.56
CA VAL A 17 2.20 -7.19 26.11
C VAL A 17 3.51 -6.56 25.63
N ALA A 18 3.85 -5.36 26.12
CA ALA A 18 5.11 -4.72 25.80
C ALA A 18 6.32 -5.56 26.25
N ALA A 19 6.29 -6.07 27.47
CA ALA A 19 7.34 -6.91 28.03
C ALA A 19 7.49 -8.22 27.26
N LEU A 20 6.38 -8.90 26.96
CA LEU A 20 6.37 -10.14 26.16
C LEU A 20 6.90 -9.91 24.74
N ALA A 21 6.49 -8.82 24.09
CA ALA A 21 6.95 -8.51 22.74
C ALA A 21 8.46 -8.21 22.70
N LYS A 22 8.99 -7.52 23.70
CA LYS A 22 10.44 -7.28 23.84
C LYS A 22 11.21 -8.53 24.26
N LEU A 23 10.60 -9.39 25.07
CA LEU A 23 11.19 -10.68 25.46
C LEU A 23 11.34 -11.61 24.25
N ALA A 24 10.39 -11.56 23.31
CA ALA A 24 10.45 -12.29 22.05
C ALA A 24 11.49 -11.70 21.06
N ASP A 25 11.76 -10.39 21.13
CA ASP A 25 12.71 -9.68 20.27
C ASP A 25 13.80 -8.96 21.10
N ARG A 26 14.58 -9.73 21.87
CA ARG A 26 15.62 -9.19 22.78
C ARG A 26 16.71 -8.43 22.01
N SER A 27 17.11 -8.94 20.86
CA SER A 27 18.10 -8.28 20.01
C SER A 27 17.57 -6.95 19.46
N GLY A 28 16.28 -6.86 19.13
CA GLY A 28 15.60 -5.61 18.81
C GLY A 28 15.56 -4.62 19.97
N ALA A 29 15.30 -5.09 21.20
CA ALA A 29 15.32 -4.26 22.39
C ALA A 29 16.71 -3.65 22.66
N TRP A 30 17.79 -4.42 22.50
CA TRP A 30 19.17 -3.93 22.67
C TRP A 30 19.55 -2.92 21.57
N ARG A 31 19.18 -3.19 20.31
CA ARG A 31 19.39 -2.26 19.21
C ARG A 31 18.66 -0.94 19.43
N ALA A 32 17.42 -0.98 19.94
CA ALA A 32 16.67 0.21 20.29
C ALA A 32 17.37 1.03 21.37
N VAL A 33 17.80 0.39 22.46
CA VAL A 33 18.54 1.03 23.56
C VAL A 33 19.84 1.68 23.05
N ALA A 34 20.59 0.99 22.20
CA ALA A 34 21.80 1.55 21.59
C ALA A 34 21.51 2.74 20.65
N ALA A 35 20.40 2.70 19.92
CA ALA A 35 19.96 3.79 19.04
C ALA A 35 19.61 5.08 19.81
N PHE A 36 19.28 4.97 21.11
CA PHE A 36 19.06 6.11 22.00
C PHE A 36 20.34 6.64 22.67
N GLY A 37 21.52 6.14 22.27
CA GLY A 37 22.82 6.64 22.72
C GLY A 37 23.42 5.91 23.92
N VAL A 38 22.81 4.80 24.37
CA VAL A 38 23.42 3.93 25.37
C VAL A 38 24.59 3.17 24.73
N PRO A 39 25.78 3.12 25.36
CA PRO A 39 26.92 2.38 24.83
C PRO A 39 26.57 0.91 24.54
N ARG A 40 27.08 0.38 23.42
CA ARG A 40 26.77 -1.00 22.97
C ARG A 40 27.05 -2.07 24.03
N ALA A 41 28.07 -1.86 24.88
CA ALA A 41 28.40 -2.75 25.99
C ALA A 41 27.33 -2.77 27.10
N ALA A 42 26.64 -1.65 27.33
CA ALA A 42 25.59 -1.53 28.36
C ALA A 42 24.18 -1.84 27.82
N ALA A 43 23.99 -1.86 26.50
CA ALA A 43 22.69 -2.07 25.87
C ALA A 43 21.99 -3.40 26.24
N PRO A 44 22.70 -4.56 26.39
CA PRO A 44 22.09 -5.79 26.85
C PRO A 44 21.56 -5.72 28.28
N ILE A 45 22.32 -5.07 29.17
CA ILE A 45 21.97 -4.90 30.59
C ILE A 45 20.75 -4.00 30.71
N VAL A 46 20.80 -2.81 30.09
CA VAL A 46 19.71 -1.83 30.13
C VAL A 46 18.45 -2.37 29.46
N GLY A 47 18.57 -3.06 28.31
CA GLY A 47 17.42 -3.66 27.64
C GLY A 47 16.76 -4.77 28.46
N THR A 48 17.56 -5.59 29.16
CA THR A 48 17.02 -6.64 30.05
C THR A 48 16.37 -6.02 31.29
N ALA A 49 16.98 -5.01 31.89
CA ALA A 49 16.40 -4.27 33.02
C ALA A 49 15.07 -3.60 32.64
N MET A 50 14.96 -3.09 31.41
CA MET A 50 13.71 -2.51 30.90
C MET A 50 12.59 -3.56 30.81
N ILE A 51 12.87 -4.76 30.29
CA ILE A 51 11.88 -5.86 30.22
C ILE A 51 11.44 -6.28 31.64
N ALA A 52 12.39 -6.42 32.56
CA ALA A 52 12.08 -6.76 33.95
C ALA A 52 11.22 -5.67 34.63
N THR A 53 11.52 -4.40 34.35
CA THR A 53 10.74 -3.26 34.85
C THR A 53 9.31 -3.29 34.33
N GLU A 54 9.10 -3.60 33.05
CA GLU A 54 7.75 -3.69 32.47
C GLU A 54 6.91 -4.83 33.06
N PHE A 55 7.50 -6.00 33.28
CA PHE A 55 6.85 -7.10 34.01
C PHE A 55 6.55 -6.73 35.46
N GLY A 56 7.50 -6.08 36.14
CA GLY A 56 7.34 -5.62 37.51
C GLY A 56 6.18 -4.63 37.65
N ILE A 57 6.08 -3.65 36.75
CA ILE A 57 4.97 -2.70 36.71
C ILE A 57 3.62 -3.41 36.50
N ALA A 58 3.55 -4.35 35.55
CA ALA A 58 2.32 -5.12 35.31
C ALA A 58 1.87 -5.93 36.54
N ALA A 59 2.83 -6.54 37.25
CA ALA A 59 2.56 -7.28 38.48
C ALA A 59 2.11 -6.35 39.62
N LEU A 60 2.80 -5.22 39.83
CA LEU A 60 2.44 -4.25 40.87
C LEU A 60 1.05 -3.64 40.63
N LEU A 61 0.66 -3.39 39.39
CA LEU A 61 -0.66 -2.84 39.03
C LEU A 61 -1.83 -3.79 39.34
N THR A 62 -1.58 -5.10 39.40
CA THR A 62 -2.60 -6.13 39.64
C THR A 62 -2.62 -6.64 41.08
N THR A 63 -1.55 -6.41 41.85
CA THR A 63 -1.39 -6.92 43.22
C THR A 63 -1.70 -5.85 44.29
N ALA A 64 -2.73 -6.07 45.10
CA ALA A 64 -2.99 -5.23 46.27
C ALA A 64 -1.99 -5.54 47.41
N PRO A 65 -1.54 -4.53 48.20
CA PRO A 65 -1.86 -3.10 48.13
C PRO A 65 -0.97 -2.28 47.17
N TRP A 66 -0.05 -2.92 46.44
CA TRP A 66 1.00 -2.29 45.63
C TRP A 66 0.54 -1.55 44.37
N ASN A 67 -0.73 -1.69 44.01
CA ASN A 67 -1.37 -1.08 42.84
C ASN A 67 -1.02 0.40 42.61
N ARG A 68 -1.02 1.22 43.67
CA ARG A 68 -0.71 2.64 43.57
C ARG A 68 0.78 2.88 43.26
N ALA A 69 1.66 2.11 43.90
CA ALA A 69 3.09 2.13 43.60
C ALA A 69 3.36 1.69 42.16
N GLY A 70 2.66 0.67 41.66
CA GLY A 70 2.71 0.24 40.27
C GLY A 70 2.29 1.34 39.28
N ALA A 71 1.25 2.11 39.61
CA ALA A 71 0.80 3.25 38.80
C ALA A 71 1.80 4.41 38.78
N VAL A 72 2.42 4.73 39.93
CA VAL A 72 3.50 5.72 40.00
C VAL A 72 4.71 5.28 39.17
N ALA A 73 5.13 4.02 39.29
CA ALA A 73 6.22 3.47 38.49
C ALA A 73 5.92 3.52 36.98
N ALA A 74 4.70 3.14 36.57
CA ALA A 74 4.24 3.26 35.19
C ALA A 74 4.33 4.69 34.67
N LEU A 75 3.87 5.66 35.47
CA LEU A 75 3.90 7.08 35.11
C LEU A 75 5.34 7.58 34.91
N VAL A 76 6.25 7.24 35.83
CA VAL A 76 7.67 7.63 35.75
C VAL A 76 8.33 7.08 34.49
N VAL A 77 8.11 5.80 34.19
CA VAL A 77 8.67 5.17 32.99
C VAL A 77 8.12 5.78 31.70
N LEU A 78 6.80 6.01 31.64
CA LEU A 78 6.16 6.63 30.46
C LEU A 78 6.65 8.07 30.25
N ALA A 79 6.72 8.88 31.31
CA ALA A 79 7.21 10.24 31.24
C ALA A 79 8.69 10.30 30.84
N GLY A 80 9.53 9.41 31.38
CA GLY A 80 10.93 9.30 30.98
C GLY A 80 11.08 8.92 29.51
N PHE A 81 10.29 7.96 29.03
CA PHE A 81 10.27 7.59 27.62
C PHE A 81 9.82 8.75 26.72
N GLU A 82 8.78 9.47 27.10
CA GLU A 82 8.31 10.67 26.38
C GLU A 82 9.37 11.76 26.30
N ALA A 83 10.09 12.04 27.40
CA ALA A 83 11.17 13.00 27.40
C ALA A 83 12.28 12.61 26.40
N VAL A 84 12.67 11.33 26.38
CA VAL A 84 13.68 10.82 25.43
C VAL A 84 13.18 10.95 23.99
N VAL A 85 11.93 10.61 23.71
CA VAL A 85 11.31 10.76 22.38
C VAL A 85 11.26 12.23 21.97
N LEU A 86 10.82 13.12 22.86
CA LEU A 86 10.68 14.55 22.60
C LEU A 86 12.05 15.19 22.29
N VAL A 87 13.09 14.88 23.05
CA VAL A 87 14.46 15.37 22.81
C VAL A 87 14.97 14.90 21.45
N ASN A 88 14.71 13.66 21.06
CA ASN A 88 15.11 13.15 19.74
C ASN A 88 14.35 13.85 18.61
N LEU A 89 13.03 14.01 18.74
CA LEU A 89 12.20 14.71 17.76
C LEU A 89 12.59 16.19 17.62
N ALA A 90 12.86 16.89 18.73
CA ALA A 90 13.31 18.28 18.75
C ALA A 90 14.69 18.45 18.09
N ARG A 91 15.55 17.42 18.15
CA ARG A 91 16.85 17.36 17.46
C ARG A 91 16.76 16.83 16.03
N GLY A 92 15.54 16.64 15.49
CA GLY A 92 15.32 16.12 14.14
C GLY A 92 15.68 14.64 13.93
N ARG A 93 15.99 13.91 15.01
CA ARG A 93 16.37 12.49 14.96
C ARG A 93 15.13 11.61 15.08
N ARG A 94 14.97 10.65 14.16
CA ARG A 94 13.88 9.67 14.18
C ARG A 94 14.42 8.23 14.14
N PRO A 95 15.09 7.77 15.21
CA PRO A 95 15.59 6.39 15.24
C PRO A 95 14.42 5.40 15.12
N GLU A 96 14.69 4.25 14.51
CA GLU A 96 13.72 3.17 14.38
C GLU A 96 13.36 2.63 15.77
N CYS A 97 12.09 2.77 16.16
CA CYS A 97 11.63 2.35 17.46
C CYS A 97 11.15 0.90 17.43
N HIS A 98 11.91 0.00 18.07
CA HIS A 98 11.50 -1.37 18.38
C HIS A 98 10.93 -1.50 19.81
N CYS A 99 10.37 -0.41 20.37
CA CYS A 99 9.93 -0.37 21.77
C CYS A 99 8.73 -1.27 22.09
N PHE A 100 8.06 -1.87 21.10
CA PHE A 100 7.07 -2.93 21.31
C PHE A 100 7.47 -4.21 20.54
N GLY A 101 8.77 -4.47 20.39
CA GLY A 101 9.28 -5.55 19.56
C GLY A 101 8.82 -5.41 18.11
N GLN A 102 8.35 -6.52 17.52
CA GLN A 102 7.84 -6.57 16.14
C GLN A 102 6.43 -5.98 15.96
N LEU A 103 5.70 -5.69 17.05
CA LEU A 103 4.30 -5.22 16.99
C LEU A 103 4.17 -3.75 16.59
N SER A 104 5.27 -2.99 16.59
CA SER A 104 5.30 -1.60 16.16
C SER A 104 6.66 -1.30 15.55
N SER A 105 6.74 -1.37 14.22
CA SER A 105 7.93 -0.98 13.46
C SER A 105 7.62 0.27 12.64
N GLY A 106 8.24 1.39 12.99
CA GLY A 106 8.11 2.65 12.27
C GLY A 106 8.99 3.74 12.87
N PRO A 107 9.33 4.78 12.09
CA PRO A 107 10.09 5.92 12.60
C PRO A 107 9.31 6.61 13.72
N LEU A 108 10.03 7.09 14.73
CA LEU A 108 9.45 7.91 15.80
C LEU A 108 8.69 9.11 15.22
N GLY A 109 7.46 9.31 15.69
CA GLY A 109 6.61 10.41 15.24
C GLY A 109 5.64 10.88 16.30
N TRP A 110 4.98 12.00 16.01
CA TRP A 110 3.95 12.61 16.86
C TRP A 110 2.84 11.65 17.34
N PRO A 111 2.39 10.66 16.54
CA PRO A 111 1.42 9.67 17.02
C PRO A 111 1.93 8.81 18.19
N THR A 112 3.23 8.53 18.24
CA THR A 112 3.86 7.77 19.34
C THR A 112 3.81 8.57 20.64
N LEU A 113 4.08 9.89 20.55
CA LEU A 113 3.99 10.80 21.69
C LEU A 113 2.55 10.89 22.21
N ALA A 114 1.57 11.07 21.32
CA ALA A 114 0.15 11.15 21.69
C ALA A 114 -0.37 9.84 22.34
N ARG A 115 0.00 8.69 21.78
CA ARG A 115 -0.35 7.38 22.35
C ARG A 115 0.17 7.22 23.78
N ASN A 116 1.45 7.54 24.00
CA ASN A 116 2.06 7.37 25.32
C ASN A 116 1.54 8.40 26.32
N ALA A 117 1.26 9.63 25.88
CA ALA A 117 0.65 10.65 26.73
C ALA A 117 -0.74 10.24 27.21
N CYS A 118 -1.50 9.52 26.38
CA CYS A 118 -2.77 8.91 26.80
C CYS A 118 -2.58 7.84 27.88
N LEU A 119 -1.55 7.00 27.78
CA LEU A 119 -1.23 5.98 28.80
C LEU A 119 -0.71 6.62 30.09
N ALA A 120 0.10 7.68 29.98
CA ALA A 120 0.61 8.44 31.12
C ALA A 120 -0.53 9.13 31.88
N ALA A 121 -1.51 9.68 31.17
CA ALA A 121 -2.71 10.26 31.78
C ALA A 121 -3.53 9.22 32.57
N LEU A 122 -3.65 8.00 32.04
CA LEU A 122 -4.31 6.89 32.73
C LEU A 122 -3.51 6.43 33.96
N ALA A 123 -2.18 6.39 33.86
CA ALA A 123 -1.31 6.06 34.99
C ALA A 123 -1.40 7.11 36.10
N ALA A 124 -1.41 8.41 35.75
CA ALA A 124 -1.64 9.50 36.68
C ALA A 124 -3.02 9.42 37.34
N PHE A 125 -4.06 9.11 36.57
CA PHE A 125 -5.42 8.94 37.10
C PHE A 125 -5.46 7.89 38.22
N VAL A 126 -4.78 6.76 38.02
CA VAL A 126 -4.67 5.69 39.05
C VAL A 126 -3.73 6.09 40.19
N ALA A 127 -2.60 6.73 39.91
CA ALA A 127 -1.59 7.11 40.91
C ALA A 127 -2.10 8.16 41.93
N PHE A 128 -3.02 9.02 41.49
CA PHE A 128 -3.62 10.09 42.29
C PHE A 128 -5.05 9.78 42.73
N ASP A 129 -5.48 8.52 42.76
CA ASP A 129 -6.81 8.09 43.24
C ASP A 129 -7.98 8.91 42.65
N ALA A 130 -7.87 9.33 41.38
CA ALA A 130 -8.81 10.21 40.69
C ALA A 130 -9.05 11.62 41.30
N HIS A 131 -8.20 12.09 42.21
CA HIS A 131 -8.31 13.46 42.75
C HIS A 131 -8.30 14.54 41.65
N PHE A 132 -7.60 14.29 40.54
CA PHE A 132 -7.57 15.14 39.33
C PHE A 132 -8.35 14.51 38.16
N GLY A 133 -9.47 13.83 38.43
CA GLY A 133 -10.18 12.98 37.45
C GLY A 133 -10.54 13.67 36.14
N TRP A 134 -11.34 14.75 36.19
CA TRP A 134 -11.77 15.49 35.00
C TRP A 134 -10.62 15.98 34.10
N PRO A 135 -9.60 16.72 34.59
CA PRO A 135 -8.55 17.23 33.70
C PRO A 135 -7.71 16.12 33.08
N LEU A 136 -7.42 15.04 33.81
CA LEU A 136 -6.67 13.89 33.28
C LEU A 136 -7.49 13.11 32.23
N THR A 137 -8.79 12.96 32.44
CA THR A 137 -9.68 12.32 31.45
C THR A 137 -9.80 13.16 30.18
N ALA A 138 -9.97 14.48 30.31
CA ALA A 138 -10.02 15.39 29.16
C ALA A 138 -8.71 15.36 28.36
N PHE A 139 -7.57 15.43 29.04
CA PHE A 139 -6.25 15.32 28.41
C PHE A 139 -6.06 13.98 27.69
N GLY A 140 -6.43 12.87 28.34
CA GLY A 140 -6.39 11.53 27.74
C GLY A 140 -7.26 11.42 26.48
N ILE A 141 -8.48 11.99 26.50
CA ILE A 141 -9.39 12.00 25.34
C ILE A 141 -8.79 12.81 24.18
N VAL A 142 -8.20 13.98 24.44
CA VAL A 142 -7.56 14.80 23.41
C VAL A 142 -6.37 14.06 22.80
N MET A 143 -5.52 13.45 23.62
CA MET A 143 -4.38 12.66 23.13
C MET A 143 -4.82 11.43 22.34
N LEU A 144 -5.89 10.75 22.77
CA LEU A 144 -6.49 9.63 22.05
C LEU A 144 -7.06 10.08 20.69
N ALA A 145 -7.72 11.24 20.64
CA ALA A 145 -8.23 11.83 19.42
C ALA A 145 -7.10 12.24 18.45
N LEU A 146 -5.98 12.75 18.96
CA LEU A 146 -4.79 13.03 18.14
C LEU A 146 -4.10 11.76 17.65
N TRP A 147 -4.13 10.68 18.44
CA TRP A 147 -3.57 9.39 18.06
C TRP A 147 -4.42 8.68 16.99
N LEU A 148 -5.73 8.56 17.22
CA LEU A 148 -6.66 7.84 16.33
C LEU A 148 -7.20 8.72 15.19
N GLY A 149 -7.22 10.04 15.35
CA GLY A 149 -7.82 11.01 14.43
C GLY A 149 -7.26 10.94 13.01
N PRO A 150 -5.94 10.97 12.79
CA PRO A 150 -5.37 10.91 11.44
C PRO A 150 -5.63 9.57 10.72
N ALA A 151 -5.61 8.45 11.43
CA ALA A 151 -5.86 7.13 10.87
C ALA A 151 -7.36 6.89 10.60
N SER A 152 -8.22 7.29 11.54
CA SER A 152 -9.68 7.25 11.37
C SER A 152 -10.15 8.21 10.27
N ARG A 153 -9.62 9.43 10.19
CA ARG A 153 -9.90 10.38 9.09
C ARG A 153 -9.45 9.84 7.74
N ARG A 154 -8.29 9.17 7.62
CA ARG A 154 -7.87 8.49 6.39
C ARG A 154 -8.83 7.36 5.99
N ARG A 155 -9.23 6.53 6.97
CA ARG A 155 -10.15 5.41 6.75
C ARG A 155 -11.58 5.88 6.41
N TRP A 156 -12.01 6.98 7.02
CA TRP A 156 -13.27 7.67 6.72
C TRP A 156 -13.24 8.36 5.36
N ARG A 157 -12.15 9.05 4.99
CA ARG A 157 -11.96 9.61 3.65
C ARG A 157 -11.90 8.53 2.58
N ALA A 158 -11.26 7.39 2.84
CA ALA A 158 -11.26 6.25 1.93
C ALA A 158 -12.67 5.64 1.77
N ARG A 159 -13.44 5.53 2.86
CA ARG A 159 -14.86 5.12 2.81
C ARG A 159 -15.75 6.15 2.10
N ALA A 160 -15.53 7.44 2.36
CA ALA A 160 -16.26 8.52 1.72
C ALA A 160 -15.88 8.65 0.24
N ALA A 161 -14.65 8.36 -0.17
CA ALA A 161 -14.22 8.29 -1.56
C ALA A 161 -14.77 7.04 -2.28
N ALA A 162 -14.93 5.92 -1.57
CA ALA A 162 -15.64 4.74 -2.08
C ALA A 162 -17.17 4.96 -2.17
N ALA A 163 -17.74 5.84 -1.34
CA ALA A 163 -19.15 6.21 -1.37
C ALA A 163 -19.47 7.41 -2.28
N ALA A 164 -18.51 8.29 -2.54
CA ALA A 164 -18.63 9.42 -3.45
C ALA A 164 -18.31 8.97 -4.88
N GLY A 165 -19.29 8.29 -5.48
CA GLY A 165 -19.61 8.23 -6.90
C GLY A 165 -18.46 8.02 -7.87
N LEU A 166 -18.23 6.77 -8.28
CA LEU A 166 -17.77 6.50 -9.63
C LEU A 166 -18.72 7.23 -10.60
N ALA A 167 -18.26 8.28 -11.27
CA ALA A 167 -19.00 9.04 -12.27
C ALA A 167 -18.09 9.20 -13.47
N LEU A 168 -18.18 8.25 -14.41
CA LEU A 168 -17.31 8.19 -15.58
C LEU A 168 -18.14 8.35 -16.85
N PRO A 169 -17.70 9.15 -17.84
CA PRO A 169 -18.32 9.16 -19.15
C PRO A 169 -18.07 7.84 -19.87
N ASP A 170 -19.03 7.40 -20.66
CA ASP A 170 -18.80 6.41 -21.71
C ASP A 170 -18.32 7.10 -23.02
N GLN A 171 -18.26 6.32 -24.09
CA GLN A 171 -17.84 6.79 -25.41
C GLN A 171 -18.80 7.84 -26.01
N ALA A 172 -20.10 7.78 -25.69
CA ALA A 172 -21.09 8.73 -26.17
C ALA A 172 -21.12 10.03 -25.34
N GLY A 173 -20.33 10.08 -24.25
CA GLY A 173 -20.33 11.18 -23.29
C GLY A 173 -21.42 11.04 -22.22
N ASP A 174 -22.15 9.92 -22.20
CA ASP A 174 -23.14 9.66 -21.17
C ASP A 174 -22.44 9.34 -19.85
N ILE A 175 -22.81 10.04 -18.79
CA ILE A 175 -22.22 9.81 -17.47
C ILE A 175 -22.85 8.57 -16.83
N TRP A 176 -22.00 7.61 -16.50
CA TRP A 176 -22.35 6.42 -15.74
C TRP A 176 -21.95 6.59 -14.29
N THR A 177 -22.95 6.61 -13.41
CA THR A 177 -22.74 6.61 -11.97
C THR A 177 -22.73 5.19 -11.42
N LEU A 178 -22.11 4.99 -10.25
CA LEU A 178 -22.17 3.71 -9.54
C LEU A 178 -23.62 3.27 -9.30
N ASP A 179 -24.50 4.21 -8.94
CA ASP A 179 -25.92 3.94 -8.72
C ASP A 179 -26.59 3.43 -10.01
N LYS A 180 -26.35 4.09 -11.16
CA LYS A 180 -26.86 3.65 -12.48
C LYS A 180 -26.36 2.27 -12.89
N LEU A 181 -25.13 1.92 -12.48
CA LEU A 181 -24.55 0.58 -12.70
C LEU A 181 -25.11 -0.48 -11.74
N LEU A 182 -25.60 -0.08 -10.56
CA LEU A 182 -26.16 -0.96 -9.54
C LEU A 182 -27.70 -1.04 -9.56
N GLU A 183 -28.38 -0.14 -10.27
CA GLU A 183 -29.85 0.02 -10.35
C GLU A 183 -30.63 -1.28 -10.63
N ARG A 184 -29.99 -2.28 -11.26
CA ARG A 184 -30.61 -3.58 -11.55
C ARG A 184 -30.55 -4.60 -10.40
N ARG A 185 -30.01 -4.23 -9.22
CA ARG A 185 -29.72 -5.12 -8.06
C ARG A 185 -29.00 -6.40 -8.46
N ARG A 186 -27.95 -6.24 -9.28
CA ARG A 186 -27.11 -7.35 -9.75
C ARG A 186 -25.68 -7.11 -9.31
N PRO A 187 -24.88 -8.18 -9.12
CA PRO A 187 -23.45 -8.03 -8.89
C PRO A 187 -22.82 -7.26 -10.06
N LEU A 188 -22.03 -6.24 -9.72
CA LEU A 188 -21.29 -5.39 -10.66
C LEU A 188 -19.82 -5.81 -10.64
N VAL A 189 -19.25 -6.08 -11.82
CA VAL A 189 -17.82 -6.29 -11.99
C VAL A 189 -17.24 -5.13 -12.79
N LEU A 190 -16.37 -4.35 -12.15
CA LEU A 190 -15.59 -3.31 -12.80
C LEU A 190 -14.24 -3.89 -13.22
N ILE A 191 -13.97 -3.93 -14.51
CA ILE A 191 -12.69 -4.43 -15.04
C ILE A 191 -11.83 -3.23 -15.45
N PHE A 192 -10.64 -3.11 -14.90
CA PHE A 192 -9.73 -2.00 -15.12
C PHE A 192 -8.68 -2.35 -16.17
N SER A 193 -8.58 -1.50 -17.20
CA SER A 193 -7.67 -1.64 -18.34
C SER A 193 -6.96 -0.32 -18.63
N GLN A 194 -5.83 -0.35 -19.33
CA GLN A 194 -5.12 0.86 -19.77
C GLN A 194 -4.60 0.69 -21.20
N PRO A 195 -4.41 1.77 -21.96
CA PRO A 195 -3.77 1.70 -23.27
C PRO A 195 -2.36 1.12 -23.16
N GLY A 196 -1.92 0.36 -24.18
CA GLY A 196 -0.61 -0.28 -24.20
C GLY A 196 -0.46 -1.48 -23.26
N CYS A 197 -1.54 -1.96 -22.65
CA CYS A 197 -1.56 -3.17 -21.83
C CYS A 197 -1.90 -4.40 -22.68
N GLY A 198 -0.89 -5.14 -23.15
CA GLY A 198 -1.09 -6.33 -24.00
C GLY A 198 -1.93 -7.43 -23.33
N ALA A 199 -1.76 -7.65 -22.03
CA ALA A 199 -2.62 -8.59 -21.28
C ALA A 199 -4.08 -8.13 -21.20
N CYS A 200 -4.32 -6.82 -21.20
CA CYS A 200 -5.65 -6.28 -21.25
C CYS A 200 -6.24 -6.53 -22.65
N ASP A 201 -5.51 -6.25 -23.72
CA ASP A 201 -5.97 -6.44 -25.10
C ASP A 201 -6.36 -7.90 -25.40
N LEU A 202 -5.64 -8.87 -24.85
CA LEU A 202 -6.01 -10.30 -24.94
C LEU A 202 -7.30 -10.64 -24.18
N LEU A 203 -7.62 -9.89 -23.12
CA LEU A 203 -8.80 -10.09 -22.30
C LEU A 203 -10.05 -9.41 -22.91
N LEU A 204 -9.89 -8.33 -23.69
CA LEU A 204 -10.99 -7.52 -24.23
C LEU A 204 -12.04 -8.32 -25.04
N PRO A 205 -11.67 -9.26 -25.94
CA PRO A 205 -12.66 -10.10 -26.63
C PRO A 205 -13.48 -10.96 -25.68
N THR A 206 -12.88 -11.40 -24.57
CA THR A 206 -13.57 -12.17 -23.53
C THR A 206 -14.48 -11.27 -22.69
N VAL A 207 -14.06 -10.04 -22.38
CA VAL A 207 -14.90 -9.04 -21.71
C VAL A 207 -16.12 -8.70 -22.56
N ALA A 208 -15.95 -8.48 -23.87
CA ALA A 208 -17.06 -8.22 -24.78
C ALA A 208 -18.07 -9.38 -24.81
N ARG A 209 -17.59 -10.63 -24.84
CA ARG A 209 -18.45 -11.82 -24.74
C ARG A 209 -19.19 -11.87 -23.40
N TRP A 210 -18.49 -11.67 -22.28
CA TRP A 210 -19.14 -11.64 -20.96
C TRP A 210 -20.20 -10.54 -20.85
N GLN A 211 -19.95 -9.35 -21.40
CA GLN A 211 -20.94 -8.26 -21.44
C GLN A 211 -22.20 -8.64 -22.22
N GLY A 212 -22.08 -9.48 -23.26
CA GLY A 212 -23.21 -10.06 -23.99
C GLY A 212 -23.88 -11.23 -23.26
N ASP A 213 -23.12 -12.28 -22.99
CA ASP A 213 -23.60 -13.57 -22.49
C ASP A 213 -24.15 -13.51 -21.06
N LEU A 214 -23.58 -12.63 -20.23
CA LEU A 214 -23.99 -12.44 -18.83
C LEU A 214 -24.95 -11.26 -18.65
N ASN A 215 -25.35 -10.61 -19.76
CA ASN A 215 -26.35 -9.56 -19.74
C ASN A 215 -27.69 -10.12 -19.24
N GLY A 216 -28.05 -9.82 -17.99
CA GLY A 216 -29.14 -10.56 -17.34
C GLY A 216 -28.81 -11.04 -15.94
N ARG A 217 -27.52 -11.30 -15.66
CA ARG A 217 -27.07 -11.99 -14.45
C ARG A 217 -26.01 -11.19 -13.70
N VAL A 218 -25.04 -10.62 -14.42
CA VAL A 218 -23.94 -9.82 -13.85
C VAL A 218 -23.83 -8.55 -14.69
N ASN A 219 -23.64 -7.39 -14.05
CA ASN A 219 -23.34 -6.16 -14.77
C ASN A 219 -21.82 -6.02 -14.89
N ILE A 220 -21.28 -5.85 -16.10
CA ILE A 220 -19.83 -5.82 -16.33
C ILE A 220 -19.48 -4.55 -17.08
N ALA A 221 -18.64 -3.71 -16.50
CA ALA A 221 -18.17 -2.47 -17.13
C ALA A 221 -16.64 -2.46 -17.18
N LEU A 222 -16.08 -2.08 -18.33
CA LEU A 222 -14.66 -1.85 -18.47
C LEU A 222 -14.36 -0.39 -18.11
N VAL A 223 -13.41 -0.15 -17.21
CA VAL A 223 -12.87 1.16 -16.87
C VAL A 223 -11.50 1.28 -17.52
N ASN A 224 -11.39 2.12 -18.55
CA ASN A 224 -10.17 2.33 -19.31
C ASN A 224 -9.45 3.60 -18.82
N GLY A 225 -8.18 3.47 -18.45
CA GLY A 225 -7.34 4.56 -17.93
C GLY A 225 -6.74 5.48 -19.00
N GLY A 226 -7.28 5.49 -20.21
CA GLY A 226 -6.84 6.35 -21.30
C GLY A 226 -7.97 6.61 -22.30
N PRO A 227 -7.68 7.24 -23.45
CA PRO A 227 -8.72 7.76 -24.33
C PRO A 227 -9.65 6.65 -24.86
N ALA A 228 -10.90 7.06 -25.09
CA ALA A 228 -11.96 6.29 -25.71
C ALA A 228 -11.46 5.53 -26.95
N SER A 229 -11.68 4.21 -27.00
CA SER A 229 -11.10 3.34 -28.03
C SER A 229 -12.08 2.31 -28.62
N HIS A 230 -13.36 2.33 -28.20
CA HIS A 230 -14.43 1.43 -28.70
C HIS A 230 -14.05 -0.06 -28.69
N ARG A 231 -13.40 -0.53 -27.62
CA ARG A 231 -12.90 -1.91 -27.58
C ARG A 231 -13.91 -2.92 -27.02
N VAL A 232 -14.91 -2.45 -26.27
CA VAL A 232 -16.01 -3.28 -25.72
C VAL A 232 -17.33 -2.48 -25.63
N PRO A 233 -18.51 -3.13 -25.60
CA PRO A 233 -19.82 -2.46 -25.55
C PRO A 233 -20.02 -1.47 -24.39
N VAL A 234 -19.58 -1.81 -23.17
CA VAL A 234 -19.67 -0.91 -22.00
C VAL A 234 -18.25 -0.55 -21.56
N GLU A 235 -17.73 0.54 -22.12
CA GLU A 235 -16.41 1.12 -21.86
C GLU A 235 -16.54 2.52 -21.25
N LEU A 236 -16.13 2.64 -19.98
CA LEU A 236 -16.06 3.87 -19.20
C LEU A 236 -14.65 4.44 -19.25
N VAL A 237 -14.55 5.75 -19.44
CA VAL A 237 -13.27 6.44 -19.62
C VAL A 237 -12.85 7.11 -18.32
N ASP A 238 -11.68 6.75 -17.79
CA ASP A 238 -11.09 7.32 -16.58
C ASP A 238 -9.66 7.83 -16.86
N GLU A 239 -9.55 8.86 -17.71
CA GLU A 239 -8.25 9.44 -18.09
C GLU A 239 -7.45 9.96 -16.89
N ARG A 240 -8.15 10.44 -15.86
CA ARG A 240 -7.54 10.96 -14.62
C ARG A 240 -7.20 9.86 -13.62
N ARG A 241 -7.56 8.60 -13.92
CA ARG A 241 -7.35 7.42 -13.07
C ARG A 241 -7.93 7.59 -11.65
N ALA A 242 -9.00 8.37 -11.53
CA ALA A 242 -9.66 8.64 -10.25
C ALA A 242 -10.34 7.37 -9.71
N ALA A 243 -10.97 6.59 -10.58
CA ALA A 243 -11.56 5.30 -10.23
C ALA A 243 -10.47 4.27 -9.89
N PHE A 244 -9.36 4.23 -10.64
CA PHE A 244 -8.21 3.38 -10.29
C PHE A 244 -7.72 3.65 -8.87
N ALA A 245 -7.56 4.92 -8.50
CA ALA A 245 -7.15 5.31 -7.16
C ALA A 245 -8.19 4.95 -6.10
N ALA A 246 -9.48 5.24 -6.37
CA ALA A 246 -10.58 4.95 -5.44
C ALA A 246 -10.69 3.46 -5.08
N TYR A 247 -10.45 2.58 -6.07
CA TYR A 247 -10.49 1.13 -5.88
C TYR A 247 -9.11 0.50 -5.57
N GLY A 248 -8.05 1.30 -5.40
CA GLY A 248 -6.71 0.81 -5.07
C GLY A 248 -6.07 -0.06 -6.16
N ILE A 249 -6.40 0.21 -7.43
CA ILE A 249 -5.94 -0.56 -8.58
C ILE A 249 -4.60 -0.03 -9.08
N THR A 250 -3.54 -0.82 -8.83
CA THR A 250 -2.16 -0.48 -9.15
C THR A 250 -1.62 -1.20 -10.39
N ALA A 251 -2.34 -2.19 -10.92
CA ALA A 251 -1.95 -2.98 -12.09
C ALA A 251 -3.18 -3.32 -12.94
N THR A 252 -2.99 -3.57 -14.23
CA THR A 252 -4.04 -4.01 -15.16
C THR A 252 -3.60 -5.26 -15.94
N PRO A 253 -4.52 -6.14 -16.35
CA PRO A 253 -5.94 -6.07 -16.04
C PRO A 253 -6.20 -6.43 -14.57
N SER A 254 -7.11 -5.70 -13.94
CA SER A 254 -7.64 -6.03 -12.59
C SER A 254 -9.15 -5.94 -12.63
N ALA A 255 -9.86 -6.60 -11.72
CA ALA A 255 -11.30 -6.46 -11.60
C ALA A 255 -11.73 -6.27 -10.16
N VAL A 256 -12.85 -5.57 -9.95
CA VAL A 256 -13.49 -5.39 -8.65
C VAL A 256 -14.93 -5.86 -8.74
N LEU A 257 -15.29 -6.80 -7.89
CA LEU A 257 -16.67 -7.25 -7.70
C LEU A 257 -17.31 -6.42 -6.59
N ILE A 258 -18.44 -5.80 -6.93
CA ILE A 258 -19.28 -4.99 -6.05
C ILE A 258 -20.66 -5.65 -6.01
N ASP A 259 -21.12 -5.98 -4.80
CA ASP A 259 -22.41 -6.60 -4.55
C ASP A 259 -23.04 -5.96 -3.31
N GLU A 260 -24.36 -5.75 -3.32
CA GLU A 260 -25.05 -5.01 -2.27
C GLU A 260 -24.84 -5.70 -0.90
N GLY A 261 -24.26 -4.97 0.05
CA GLY A 261 -24.02 -5.46 1.41
C GLY A 261 -22.75 -6.31 1.59
N ARG A 262 -21.95 -6.54 0.54
CA ARG A 262 -20.66 -7.25 0.64
C ARG A 262 -19.49 -6.30 0.45
N ARG A 263 -18.33 -6.67 1.00
CA ARG A 263 -17.08 -5.92 0.79
C ARG A 263 -16.63 -6.09 -0.67
N PRO A 264 -16.14 -5.01 -1.32
CA PRO A 264 -15.56 -5.13 -2.65
C PRO A 264 -14.40 -6.12 -2.66
N GLU A 265 -14.37 -6.99 -3.66
CA GLU A 265 -13.32 -8.00 -3.83
C GLU A 265 -12.54 -7.73 -5.10
N THR A 266 -11.21 -7.72 -5.00
CA THR A 266 -10.33 -7.36 -6.11
C THR A 266 -9.58 -8.58 -6.63
N ALA A 267 -9.59 -8.77 -7.95
CA ALA A 267 -8.79 -9.76 -8.67
C ALA A 267 -7.75 -9.06 -9.56
N ARG A 268 -6.59 -9.69 -9.77
CA ARG A 268 -5.51 -9.17 -10.61
C ARG A 268 -5.06 -10.23 -11.61
N GLY A 269 -4.96 -9.87 -12.88
CA GLY A 269 -4.60 -10.77 -13.98
C GLY A 269 -5.79 -11.55 -14.55
N ALA A 270 -5.67 -12.01 -15.79
CA ALA A 270 -6.78 -12.59 -16.57
C ALA A 270 -7.47 -13.78 -15.89
N THR A 271 -6.70 -14.73 -15.33
CA THR A 271 -7.26 -15.94 -14.72
C THR A 271 -8.08 -15.62 -13.46
N ALA A 272 -7.54 -14.79 -12.57
CA ALA A 272 -8.24 -14.37 -11.37
C ALA A 272 -9.48 -13.52 -11.70
N ILE A 273 -9.47 -12.77 -12.81
CA ILE A 273 -10.65 -12.03 -13.29
C ILE A 273 -11.73 -13.00 -13.75
N SER A 274 -11.38 -14.05 -14.50
CA SER A 274 -12.34 -15.09 -14.88
C SER A 274 -12.97 -15.76 -13.65
N ASP A 275 -12.16 -16.13 -12.66
CA ASP A 275 -12.66 -16.73 -11.40
C ASP A 275 -13.60 -15.76 -10.64
N LEU A 276 -13.28 -14.46 -10.65
CA LEU A 276 -14.11 -13.44 -10.02
C LEU A 276 -15.44 -13.24 -10.75
N VAL A 277 -15.44 -13.32 -12.08
CA VAL A 277 -16.68 -13.27 -12.89
C VAL A 277 -17.54 -14.50 -12.63
N ASP A 278 -16.95 -15.69 -12.60
CA ASP A 278 -17.67 -16.93 -12.26
C ASP A 278 -18.26 -16.88 -10.85
N LYS A 279 -17.52 -16.29 -9.90
CA LYS A 279 -18.03 -16.02 -8.56
C LYS A 279 -19.21 -15.06 -8.58
N ALA A 280 -19.15 -13.97 -9.36
CA ALA A 280 -20.24 -13.02 -9.51
C ALA A 280 -21.51 -13.70 -10.08
N VAL A 281 -21.34 -14.62 -11.03
CA VAL A 281 -22.43 -15.44 -11.57
C VAL A 281 -23.08 -16.30 -10.48
N ARG A 282 -22.28 -17.02 -9.68
CA ARG A 282 -22.80 -17.84 -8.56
C ARG A 282 -23.56 -17.00 -7.53
N VAL A 283 -23.06 -15.80 -7.22
CA VAL A 283 -23.72 -14.85 -6.30
C VAL A 283 -25.07 -14.39 -6.84
N SER A 284 -25.13 -14.10 -8.15
CA SER A 284 -26.38 -13.75 -8.84
C SER A 284 -27.42 -14.89 -8.77
N GLU A 285 -27.00 -16.13 -9.01
CA GLU A 285 -27.87 -17.31 -8.93
C GLU A 285 -28.39 -17.58 -7.52
N GLN A 286 -27.52 -17.47 -6.51
CA GLN A 286 -27.91 -17.62 -5.10
C GLN A 286 -28.95 -16.57 -4.69
N SER A 287 -28.80 -15.33 -5.18
CA SER A 287 -29.74 -14.24 -4.93
C SER A 287 -31.09 -14.48 -5.64
N ALA A 288 -31.08 -15.07 -6.84
CA ALA A 288 -32.30 -15.46 -7.54
C ALA A 288 -33.02 -16.64 -6.86
N LEU A 289 -32.27 -17.64 -6.36
CA LEU A 289 -32.78 -18.81 -5.65
C LEU A 289 -33.36 -18.45 -4.29
N THR A 290 -32.72 -17.56 -3.53
CA THR A 290 -33.28 -17.05 -2.26
C THR A 290 -34.53 -16.22 -2.48
N ARG A 291 -34.61 -15.42 -3.54
CA ARG A 291 -35.84 -14.66 -3.88
C ARG A 291 -37.00 -15.57 -4.27
N ARG A 292 -36.74 -16.63 -5.07
CA ARG A 292 -37.73 -17.68 -5.37
C ARG A 292 -38.09 -18.53 -4.14
N GLY A 293 -37.12 -18.75 -3.25
CA GLY A 293 -37.31 -19.43 -1.97
C GLY A 293 -38.15 -18.62 -0.97
N LEU A 294 -38.00 -17.29 -0.94
CA LEU A 294 -38.84 -16.39 -0.14
C LEU A 294 -40.29 -16.37 -0.64
N LEU A 295 -40.50 -16.40 -1.96
CA LEU A 295 -41.85 -16.54 -2.55
C LEU A 295 -42.49 -17.91 -2.26
N ARG A 296 -41.68 -18.95 -2.02
CA ARG A 296 -42.16 -20.30 -1.65
C ARG A 296 -42.25 -20.54 -0.14
N ARG A 297 -41.71 -19.64 0.69
CA ARG A 297 -41.69 -19.70 2.15
C ARG A 297 -42.49 -18.58 2.81
N ALA A 298 -43.49 -18.04 2.12
CA ALA A 298 -44.54 -17.23 2.73
C ALA A 298 -45.44 -18.01 3.73
N SER A 299 -45.14 -19.28 3.98
CA SER A 299 -45.64 -20.05 5.11
C SER A 299 -44.46 -20.72 5.81
N VAL A 300 -44.34 -20.46 7.12
CA VAL A 300 -43.39 -20.99 8.11
C VAL A 300 -42.21 -20.05 8.49
N SER A 301 -42.55 -19.15 9.41
CA SER A 301 -41.91 -18.88 10.73
C SER A 301 -40.45 -18.43 10.87
N LEU A 302 -40.34 -17.18 11.30
CA LEU A 302 -39.43 -16.53 12.28
C LEU A 302 -38.44 -17.42 13.07
N LEU A 303 -37.15 -17.03 13.07
CA LEU A 303 -36.19 -17.14 14.18
C LEU A 303 -35.08 -16.06 14.04
N PRO A 304 -34.51 -15.52 15.14
CA PRO A 304 -33.50 -14.47 15.10
C PRO A 304 -32.07 -15.04 14.98
N VAL A 305 -31.19 -14.36 14.23
CA VAL A 305 -29.77 -14.70 14.13
C VAL A 305 -28.95 -13.77 15.03
N VAL A 306 -28.23 -14.36 15.98
CA VAL A 306 -27.19 -13.73 16.79
C VAL A 306 -25.92 -13.61 15.94
N ALA A 307 -25.34 -12.40 15.91
CA ALA A 307 -24.10 -12.10 15.19
C ALA A 307 -22.86 -12.48 16.02
N THR A 308 -21.96 -13.27 15.45
CA THR A 308 -20.59 -13.48 15.96
C THR A 308 -19.59 -12.78 15.04
N THR A 309 -18.82 -11.86 15.62
CA THR A 309 -17.65 -11.25 14.98
C THR A 309 -16.43 -12.14 15.21
N ALA A 310 -15.96 -12.83 14.17
CA ALA A 310 -14.60 -13.35 14.11
C ALA A 310 -13.87 -12.61 12.98
N ALA A 311 -12.98 -11.69 13.36
CA ALA A 311 -12.04 -11.09 12.44
C ALA A 311 -10.97 -12.14 12.11
N ALA A 312 -10.95 -12.60 10.86
CA ALA A 312 -9.85 -13.37 10.32
C ALA A 312 -8.60 -12.48 10.24
N CYS A 313 -7.57 -12.85 10.98
CA CYS A 313 -6.21 -12.37 10.77
C CYS A 313 -5.67 -13.06 9.52
N ASP A 314 -5.43 -12.30 8.46
CA ASP A 314 -4.61 -12.75 7.35
C ASP A 314 -3.13 -12.58 7.74
N SER A 315 -2.44 -13.71 7.87
CA SER A 315 -1.02 -13.78 8.16
C SER A 315 -0.23 -13.42 6.90
N GLY A 316 0.11 -12.15 6.75
CA GLY A 316 1.09 -11.69 5.78
C GLY A 316 2.42 -12.43 5.97
N SER A 317 2.76 -13.23 4.96
CA SER A 317 4.02 -13.95 4.80
C SER A 317 5.23 -13.05 5.07
N LYS A 318 6.11 -13.51 5.98
CA LYS A 318 7.44 -12.96 6.22
C LYS A 318 8.33 -13.24 5.01
N SER A 319 8.89 -12.21 4.37
CA SER A 319 10.15 -12.34 3.65
C SER A 319 11.09 -11.19 4.01
N ASP A 320 12.08 -11.51 4.83
CA ASP A 320 13.18 -10.64 5.23
C ASP A 320 14.12 -10.35 4.04
N ALA A 321 13.91 -9.25 3.33
CA ALA A 321 14.91 -8.66 2.44
C ALA A 321 14.80 -7.13 2.45
N LYS A 322 15.28 -6.49 3.52
CA LYS A 322 15.24 -5.02 3.66
C LYS A 322 16.28 -4.28 2.79
N ALA A 323 17.32 -4.96 2.33
CA ALA A 323 18.24 -4.48 1.31
C ALA A 323 19.11 -5.66 0.87
N LEU A 324 19.25 -5.89 -0.43
CA LEU A 324 20.19 -6.87 -0.98
C LEU A 324 21.06 -6.17 -2.03
N GLN A 325 22.37 -6.20 -1.85
CA GLN A 325 23.32 -5.75 -2.84
C GLN A 325 23.77 -6.93 -3.71
N VAL A 326 23.74 -6.73 -5.03
CA VAL A 326 24.27 -7.66 -6.02
C VAL A 326 25.10 -6.85 -7.00
N GLU A 327 26.42 -7.05 -6.97
CA GLU A 327 27.36 -6.23 -7.72
C GLU A 327 27.14 -4.73 -7.42
N ASP A 328 26.89 -3.92 -8.44
CA ASP A 328 26.68 -2.48 -8.34
C ASP A 328 25.21 -2.06 -8.19
N ILE A 329 24.29 -3.03 -8.05
CA ILE A 329 22.86 -2.75 -7.84
C ILE A 329 22.36 -3.14 -6.46
N TRP A 330 21.41 -2.34 -5.98
CA TRP A 330 20.71 -2.52 -4.72
C TRP A 330 19.24 -2.84 -4.98
N MET A 331 18.80 -3.99 -4.47
CA MET A 331 17.39 -4.34 -4.38
C MET A 331 16.84 -3.82 -3.05
N CYS A 332 15.81 -2.98 -3.14
CA CYS A 332 15.18 -2.31 -2.01
C CYS A 332 13.67 -2.50 -2.07
N ASP A 333 13.04 -2.75 -0.93
CA ASP A 333 11.58 -2.77 -0.78
C ASP A 333 11.11 -1.44 -0.18
N GLN A 334 10.68 -0.52 -1.05
CA GLN A 334 10.29 0.85 -0.66
C GLN A 334 9.37 1.51 -1.70
N THR A 335 8.99 2.77 -1.46
CA THR A 335 8.27 3.61 -2.43
C THR A 335 9.23 4.14 -3.50
N PHE A 336 8.88 3.99 -4.77
CA PHE A 336 9.68 4.47 -5.90
C PHE A 336 8.78 4.87 -7.08
N ALA A 337 9.34 5.60 -8.05
CA ALA A 337 8.66 5.90 -9.30
C ALA A 337 8.93 4.83 -10.36
N LEU A 338 7.88 4.16 -10.83
CA LEU A 338 7.91 3.18 -11.92
C LEU A 338 7.79 3.92 -13.25
N CYS A 339 8.95 4.11 -13.91
CA CYS A 339 9.04 4.81 -15.18
C CYS A 339 9.18 3.88 -16.40
N THR A 340 9.28 2.56 -16.21
CA THR A 340 9.68 1.61 -17.25
C THR A 340 8.82 1.63 -18.52
N THR A 341 7.55 2.05 -18.42
CA THR A 341 6.60 2.22 -19.55
C THR A 341 6.15 3.67 -19.72
N ALA A 342 6.84 4.63 -19.11
CA ALA A 342 6.41 6.02 -19.04
C ALA A 342 6.69 6.75 -20.37
N PRO A 343 5.70 7.49 -20.91
CA PRO A 343 5.94 8.48 -21.94
C PRO A 343 6.57 9.73 -21.31
N CYS A 344 7.39 10.41 -22.10
CA CYS A 344 8.15 11.57 -21.67
C CYS A 344 7.98 12.73 -22.65
N VAL A 345 8.04 13.96 -22.11
CA VAL A 345 8.03 15.19 -22.89
C VAL A 345 9.36 15.91 -22.68
N PRO A 346 10.07 16.35 -23.75
CA PRO A 346 11.28 17.15 -23.60
C PRO A 346 11.04 18.38 -22.74
N SER A 347 11.99 18.70 -21.86
CA SER A 347 11.91 19.89 -21.03
C SER A 347 12.05 21.15 -21.89
N PRO A 348 11.19 22.17 -21.69
CA PRO A 348 11.32 23.44 -22.41
C PRO A 348 12.55 24.23 -21.96
N THR A 349 13.13 23.93 -20.80
CA THR A 349 14.25 24.69 -20.21
C THR A 349 15.60 24.01 -20.33
N ASP A 350 15.65 22.69 -20.49
CA ASP A 350 16.90 21.93 -20.61
C ASP A 350 16.78 20.87 -21.72
N PRO A 351 17.50 21.00 -22.84
CA PRO A 351 17.44 20.06 -23.96
C PRO A 351 18.06 18.68 -23.66
N ASN A 352 18.62 18.47 -22.46
CA ASN A 352 19.15 17.18 -22.00
C ASN A 352 18.23 16.50 -20.98
N ILE A 353 17.07 17.09 -20.68
CA ILE A 353 16.09 16.53 -19.75
C ILE A 353 14.75 16.29 -20.45
N SER A 354 14.16 15.12 -20.21
CA SER A 354 12.77 14.83 -20.55
C SER A 354 12.00 14.57 -19.25
N VAL A 355 10.85 15.24 -19.10
CA VAL A 355 9.96 15.03 -17.96
C VAL A 355 9.05 13.86 -18.27
N CYS A 356 9.28 12.75 -17.57
CA CYS A 356 8.49 11.53 -17.72
C CYS A 356 7.39 11.45 -16.68
N ASP A 357 6.24 10.89 -17.07
CA ASP A 357 5.10 10.71 -16.18
C ASP A 357 5.05 9.28 -15.65
N CYS A 358 5.52 9.09 -14.42
CA CYS A 358 5.73 7.79 -13.82
C CYS A 358 4.69 7.45 -12.76
N VAL A 359 4.49 6.15 -12.51
CA VAL A 359 3.54 5.67 -11.50
C VAL A 359 4.25 5.48 -10.17
N VAL A 360 3.68 5.93 -9.06
CA VAL A 360 4.22 5.72 -7.72
C VAL A 360 3.81 4.34 -7.23
N VAL A 361 4.80 3.51 -6.89
CA VAL A 361 4.59 2.11 -6.49
C VAL A 361 5.38 1.80 -5.20
N ASN A 362 4.83 0.92 -4.37
CA ASN A 362 5.53 0.33 -3.23
C ASN A 362 5.93 -1.10 -3.58
N GLY A 363 7.19 -1.46 -3.36
CA GLY A 363 7.65 -2.83 -3.53
C GLY A 363 9.14 -2.94 -3.83
N ASN A 364 9.54 -4.14 -4.25
CA ASN A 364 10.91 -4.42 -4.64
C ASN A 364 11.29 -3.69 -5.94
N SER A 365 12.40 -2.95 -5.87
CA SER A 365 12.98 -2.27 -7.02
C SER A 365 14.50 -2.29 -6.96
N ILE A 366 15.15 -2.36 -8.11
CA ILE A 366 16.60 -2.32 -8.27
C ILE A 366 17.05 -0.97 -8.82
N GLY A 367 18.24 -0.55 -8.38
CA GLY A 367 18.89 0.69 -8.78
C GLY A 367 20.35 0.68 -8.36
N SER A 368 21.17 1.56 -8.92
CA SER A 368 22.59 1.73 -8.62
C SER A 368 22.84 2.35 -7.23
N LYS A 369 21.88 3.15 -6.73
CA LYS A 369 21.99 3.78 -5.41
C LYS A 369 21.52 2.86 -4.29
N ASN A 370 22.12 3.01 -3.10
CA ASN A 370 21.71 2.27 -1.91
C ASN A 370 20.29 2.63 -1.47
N CYS A 371 19.71 1.80 -0.59
CA CYS A 371 18.31 1.97 -0.19
C CYS A 371 18.06 3.26 0.60
N THR A 372 19.03 3.75 1.37
CA THR A 372 18.92 5.01 2.13
C THR A 372 18.81 6.21 1.19
N ASP A 373 19.62 6.26 0.14
CA ASP A 373 19.65 7.36 -0.84
C ASP A 373 18.42 7.37 -1.77
N ARG A 374 17.74 6.22 -1.86
CA ARG A 374 16.50 6.02 -2.64
C ARG A 374 15.23 6.13 -1.78
N ALA A 375 15.38 6.24 -0.46
CA ALA A 375 14.25 6.36 0.44
C ALA A 375 13.46 7.65 0.17
N GLN A 376 12.14 7.57 0.28
CA GLN A 376 11.27 8.72 0.12
C GLN A 376 11.56 9.79 1.18
N SER A 377 11.64 11.04 0.75
CA SER A 377 11.76 12.21 1.62
C SER A 377 10.72 13.25 1.25
N GLY A 378 9.66 13.36 2.06
CA GLY A 378 8.52 14.24 1.75
C GLY A 378 7.79 13.78 0.48
N ASN A 379 7.67 14.68 -0.50
CA ASN A 379 7.12 14.39 -1.83
C ASN A 379 8.18 13.94 -2.84
N LYS A 380 9.46 13.85 -2.45
CA LYS A 380 10.54 13.41 -3.31
C LYS A 380 10.77 11.90 -3.20
N ILE A 381 10.79 11.24 -4.34
CA ILE A 381 11.14 9.82 -4.49
C ILE A 381 12.17 9.67 -5.59
N ARG A 382 12.77 8.48 -5.71
CA ARG A 382 13.61 8.15 -6.87
C ARG A 382 12.89 7.18 -7.79
N SER A 383 13.12 7.33 -9.08
CA SER A 383 12.76 6.29 -10.04
C SER A 383 13.68 5.09 -9.90
N ALA A 384 13.13 3.92 -10.16
CA ALA A 384 13.88 2.68 -10.07
C ALA A 384 13.33 1.67 -11.08
N PHE A 385 14.15 0.67 -11.39
CA PHE A 385 13.72 -0.42 -12.23
C PHE A 385 13.00 -1.46 -11.36
N SER A 386 11.73 -1.71 -11.63
CA SER A 386 10.92 -2.63 -10.82
C SER A 386 10.86 -4.03 -11.41
N THR A 387 10.78 -5.02 -10.51
CA THR A 387 10.44 -6.41 -10.86
C THR A 387 8.98 -6.58 -11.29
N VAL A 388 8.10 -5.60 -11.03
CA VAL A 388 6.67 -5.66 -11.37
C VAL A 388 6.45 -5.84 -12.88
N ASN A 389 7.28 -5.20 -13.71
CA ASN A 389 7.18 -5.29 -15.17
C ASN A 389 8.02 -6.44 -15.76
N ILE A 390 8.67 -7.25 -14.91
CA ILE A 390 9.48 -8.40 -15.32
C ILE A 390 8.65 -9.66 -15.18
N ASN A 391 7.75 -9.85 -16.13
CA ASN A 391 6.94 -11.05 -16.25
C ASN A 391 6.58 -11.32 -17.71
N ALA A 392 6.02 -12.51 -17.99
CA ALA A 392 5.67 -12.95 -19.34
C ALA A 392 4.61 -12.09 -20.06
N ASN A 393 3.91 -11.20 -19.35
CA ASN A 393 2.86 -10.35 -19.91
C ASN A 393 3.40 -9.05 -20.52
N PHE A 394 4.68 -8.74 -20.30
CA PHE A 394 5.36 -7.62 -20.93
C PHE A 394 6.20 -8.09 -22.12
N ALA A 395 6.33 -7.19 -23.09
CA ALA A 395 7.27 -7.34 -24.19
C ALA A 395 8.19 -6.12 -24.23
N VAL A 396 9.38 -6.30 -24.79
CA VAL A 396 10.34 -5.21 -24.98
C VAL A 396 10.46 -4.83 -26.45
N LEU A 397 10.26 -3.55 -26.71
CA LEU A 397 10.39 -2.93 -28.02
C LEU A 397 11.81 -2.40 -28.19
N SER A 398 12.45 -2.78 -29.30
CA SER A 398 13.75 -2.24 -29.70
C SER A 398 13.51 -1.09 -30.67
N CYS A 399 13.93 0.12 -30.29
CA CYS A 399 13.89 1.30 -31.16
C CYS A 399 15.25 1.51 -31.85
N PRO A 400 15.25 1.93 -33.13
CA PRO A 400 16.48 2.14 -33.90
C PRO A 400 17.30 3.32 -33.36
N SER A 401 18.57 3.38 -33.78
CA SER A 401 19.41 4.55 -33.53
C SER A 401 18.87 5.78 -34.28
N GLY A 402 19.08 6.97 -33.72
CA GLY A 402 18.67 8.25 -34.31
C GLY A 402 17.36 8.80 -33.77
N VAL A 403 16.72 8.11 -32.83
CA VAL A 403 15.49 8.53 -32.17
C VAL A 403 15.75 8.78 -30.68
N PRO A 404 15.38 9.94 -30.13
CA PRO A 404 15.70 10.28 -28.73
C PRO A 404 14.87 9.45 -27.75
N TRP A 405 15.50 9.05 -26.65
CA TRP A 405 14.87 8.31 -25.55
C TRP A 405 15.33 8.86 -24.19
N ALA A 406 14.62 8.52 -23.11
CA ALA A 406 14.90 9.06 -21.78
C ALA A 406 15.42 7.99 -20.81
N ASN A 407 16.59 8.21 -20.23
CA ASN A 407 17.13 7.38 -19.16
C ASN A 407 16.58 7.86 -17.80
N CYS A 408 15.74 7.03 -17.19
CA CYS A 408 15.10 7.31 -15.91
C CYS A 408 15.64 6.46 -14.76
N LEU A 409 16.82 5.86 -14.84
CA LEU A 409 17.35 5.06 -13.72
C LEU A 409 17.89 5.99 -12.59
N ASP A 410 17.39 5.81 -11.35
CA ASP A 410 17.80 6.54 -10.13
C ASP A 410 17.67 8.07 -10.16
N VAL A 411 16.86 8.61 -11.07
CA VAL A 411 16.59 10.04 -11.15
C VAL A 411 15.64 10.48 -10.05
N GLU A 412 15.71 11.75 -9.67
CA GLU A 412 14.80 12.32 -8.70
C GLU A 412 13.44 12.60 -9.34
N CYS A 413 12.38 12.30 -8.61
CA CYS A 413 11.01 12.51 -9.01
C CYS A 413 10.23 13.21 -7.92
N GLU A 414 9.28 14.03 -8.33
CA GLU A 414 8.36 14.70 -7.43
C GLU A 414 6.96 14.09 -7.56
N ILE A 415 6.42 13.63 -6.44
CA ILE A 415 5.05 13.11 -6.34
C ILE A 415 4.09 14.27 -6.60
N ASP A 416 3.13 14.05 -7.49
CA ASP A 416 2.10 15.02 -7.80
C ASP A 416 1.23 15.29 -6.55
N PRO A 417 1.10 16.57 -6.11
CA PRO A 417 0.34 16.92 -4.91
C PRO A 417 -1.16 16.68 -5.05
N VAL A 418 -1.68 16.67 -6.27
CA VAL A 418 -3.09 16.42 -6.60
C VAL A 418 -3.34 14.93 -6.80
N ASN A 419 -2.39 14.21 -7.41
CA ASN A 419 -2.48 12.77 -7.62
C ASN A 419 -1.25 12.02 -7.08
N PRO A 420 -1.25 11.58 -5.81
CA PRO A 420 -0.11 10.90 -5.20
C PRO A 420 0.29 9.55 -5.84
N ALA A 421 -0.51 9.03 -6.77
CA ALA A 421 -0.16 7.84 -7.56
C ALA A 421 0.73 8.16 -8.77
N ARG A 422 1.02 9.44 -9.05
CA ARG A 422 1.85 9.90 -10.15
C ARG A 422 3.05 10.68 -9.63
N ALA A 423 4.14 10.60 -10.37
CA ALA A 423 5.33 11.41 -10.12
C ALA A 423 5.90 11.92 -11.44
N LYS A 424 6.35 13.17 -11.44
CA LYS A 424 7.10 13.75 -12.55
C LYS A 424 8.59 13.54 -12.29
N CYS A 425 9.23 12.80 -13.18
CA CYS A 425 10.65 12.46 -13.09
C CYS A 425 11.45 13.21 -14.14
N GLN A 426 12.56 13.82 -13.73
CA GLN A 426 13.46 14.53 -14.64
C GLN A 426 14.51 13.55 -15.17
N CYS A 427 14.21 12.92 -16.30
CA CYS A 427 15.04 11.87 -16.89
C CYS A 427 16.04 12.44 -17.89
N VAL A 428 17.20 11.83 -18.00
CA VAL A 428 18.26 12.28 -18.92
C VAL A 428 17.90 11.89 -20.34
N THR A 429 17.81 12.86 -21.24
CA THR A 429 17.54 12.63 -22.66
C THR A 429 18.81 12.13 -23.35
N VAL A 430 18.72 10.95 -23.96
CA VAL A 430 19.76 10.37 -24.81
C VAL A 430 19.36 10.56 -26.27
N LYS A 431 20.17 11.32 -27.01
CA LYS A 431 19.86 11.76 -28.39
C LYS A 431 20.32 10.77 -29.46
N THR A 432 21.26 9.90 -29.13
CA THR A 432 21.90 8.98 -30.10
C THR A 432 21.96 7.56 -29.54
N GLY A 433 22.00 6.59 -30.45
CA GLY A 433 22.09 5.17 -30.11
C GLY A 433 20.74 4.47 -30.01
N PRO A 434 20.72 3.13 -30.17
CA PRO A 434 19.52 2.32 -30.06
C PRO A 434 19.02 2.27 -28.62
N SER A 435 17.74 1.95 -28.45
CA SER A 435 17.13 1.81 -27.13
C SER A 435 16.18 0.61 -27.03
N ILE A 436 16.01 0.13 -25.81
CA ILE A 436 15.05 -0.91 -25.45
C ILE A 436 14.09 -0.31 -24.43
N THR A 437 12.79 -0.38 -24.74
CA THR A 437 11.72 0.13 -23.88
C THR A 437 10.64 -0.93 -23.66
N PHE A 438 9.94 -0.82 -22.54
CA PHE A 438 8.73 -1.60 -22.27
C PHE A 438 7.47 -0.83 -22.69
N GLY A 439 7.62 0.45 -23.06
CA GLY A 439 6.56 1.27 -23.63
C GLY A 439 6.27 0.93 -25.09
N GLY A 440 5.33 1.66 -25.69
CA GLY A 440 5.04 1.57 -27.11
C GLY A 440 4.23 0.35 -27.56
N GLY A 441 3.95 -0.62 -26.68
CA GLY A 441 3.00 -1.71 -26.98
C GLY A 441 3.38 -2.58 -28.18
N CYS A 442 4.68 -2.73 -28.47
CA CYS A 442 5.21 -3.37 -29.68
C CYS A 442 4.89 -2.67 -31.01
N ASP A 443 4.41 -1.43 -31.00
CA ASP A 443 4.27 -0.60 -32.19
C ASP A 443 5.54 0.23 -32.41
N THR A 444 6.31 -0.10 -33.45
CA THR A 444 7.55 0.58 -33.81
C THR A 444 7.34 2.04 -34.24
N ALA A 445 6.13 2.42 -34.69
CA ALA A 445 5.82 3.81 -35.01
C ALA A 445 5.89 4.71 -33.77
N THR A 446 5.66 4.14 -32.58
CA THR A 446 5.74 4.89 -31.32
C THR A 446 7.15 5.29 -30.93
N CYS A 447 8.18 4.68 -31.54
CA CYS A 447 9.56 5.08 -31.30
C CYS A 447 9.77 6.55 -31.70
N THR A 448 9.23 6.98 -32.84
CA THR A 448 9.41 8.34 -33.36
C THR A 448 8.36 9.33 -32.87
N SER A 449 7.14 8.86 -32.55
CA SER A 449 6.07 9.75 -32.09
C SER A 449 6.20 10.14 -30.61
N THR A 450 6.85 9.32 -29.80
CA THR A 450 6.88 9.47 -28.34
C THR A 450 8.28 9.18 -27.80
N THR A 451 8.84 10.10 -27.01
CA THR A 451 10.04 9.81 -26.24
C THR A 451 9.68 8.89 -25.09
N TRP A 452 10.17 7.66 -25.12
CA TRP A 452 9.94 6.67 -24.06
C TRP A 452 11.06 6.67 -23.03
N SER A 453 10.69 6.34 -21.78
CA SER A 453 11.69 5.83 -20.84
C SER A 453 12.28 4.53 -21.39
N ALA A 454 13.60 4.45 -21.49
CA ALA A 454 14.28 3.33 -22.11
C ALA A 454 15.69 3.13 -21.51
N ALA A 455 16.36 2.09 -21.98
CA ALA A 455 17.77 1.81 -21.69
C ALA A 455 18.51 1.48 -22.98
N SER A 456 19.84 1.66 -22.99
CA SER A 456 20.66 1.13 -24.09
C SER A 456 20.60 -0.42 -24.09
N PRO A 457 20.86 -1.09 -25.22
CA PRO A 457 20.90 -2.54 -25.27
C PRO A 457 21.84 -3.15 -24.22
N GLN A 458 23.01 -2.54 -24.00
CA GLN A 458 23.96 -2.99 -22.99
C GLN A 458 23.40 -2.83 -21.57
N MET A 459 22.87 -1.65 -21.23
CA MET A 459 22.25 -1.41 -19.92
C MET A 459 21.11 -2.39 -19.63
N TYR A 460 20.29 -2.69 -20.65
CA TYR A 460 19.22 -3.67 -20.53
C TYR A 460 19.78 -5.07 -20.22
N GLN A 461 20.75 -5.56 -20.99
CA GLN A 461 21.34 -6.87 -20.77
C GLN A 461 22.01 -6.99 -19.40
N ASP A 462 22.78 -5.97 -19.00
CA ASP A 462 23.46 -5.94 -17.70
C ASP A 462 22.44 -5.94 -16.56
N GLY A 463 21.42 -5.09 -16.64
CA GLY A 463 20.34 -5.03 -15.65
C GLY A 463 19.56 -6.35 -15.55
N MET A 464 19.31 -7.04 -16.67
CA MET A 464 18.59 -8.34 -16.65
C MET A 464 19.45 -9.43 -16.00
N ARG A 465 20.76 -9.47 -16.26
CA ARG A 465 21.68 -10.41 -15.60
C ARG A 465 21.73 -10.17 -14.10
N GLN A 466 21.93 -8.92 -13.69
CA GLN A 466 22.01 -8.56 -12.28
C GLN A 466 20.69 -8.84 -11.54
N LEU A 467 19.55 -8.56 -12.16
CA LEU A 467 18.24 -8.87 -11.60
C LEU A 467 18.04 -10.38 -11.42
N ARG A 468 18.44 -11.20 -12.39
CA ARG A 468 18.37 -12.66 -12.27
C ARG A 468 19.19 -13.15 -11.08
N THR A 469 20.44 -12.71 -10.98
CA THR A 469 21.31 -13.04 -9.84
C THR A 469 20.71 -12.62 -8.50
N ALA A 470 20.09 -11.43 -8.42
CA ALA A 470 19.41 -10.97 -7.21
C ALA A 470 18.19 -11.82 -6.85
N MET A 471 17.42 -12.24 -7.85
CA MET A 471 16.22 -13.05 -7.63
C MET A 471 16.54 -14.49 -7.24
N ASP A 472 17.59 -15.07 -7.83
CA ASP A 472 18.11 -16.39 -7.47
C ASP A 472 18.58 -16.41 -6.00
N ARG A 473 19.27 -15.35 -5.55
CA ARG A 473 19.74 -15.22 -4.14
C ARG A 473 18.61 -15.18 -3.12
N VAL A 474 17.42 -14.69 -3.49
CA VAL A 474 16.24 -14.66 -2.60
C VAL A 474 15.26 -15.81 -2.88
N GLY A 475 15.65 -16.78 -3.71
CA GLY A 475 14.85 -17.97 -4.01
C GLY A 475 13.55 -17.67 -4.74
N LYS A 476 13.47 -16.57 -5.52
CA LYS A 476 12.27 -16.20 -6.28
C LYS A 476 12.52 -16.39 -7.78
N PRO A 477 11.72 -17.20 -8.49
CA PRO A 477 11.85 -17.32 -9.93
C PRO A 477 11.44 -16.00 -10.60
N VAL A 478 12.19 -15.60 -11.63
CA VAL A 478 11.91 -14.39 -12.44
C VAL A 478 11.72 -14.78 -13.89
N THR A 479 10.66 -14.27 -14.52
CA THR A 479 10.38 -14.50 -15.94
C THR A 479 10.59 -13.21 -16.70
N PHE A 480 11.54 -13.20 -17.63
CA PHE A 480 11.85 -12.00 -18.40
C PHE A 480 10.86 -11.78 -19.56
N PRO A 481 10.55 -10.52 -19.90
CA PRO A 481 9.77 -10.15 -21.08
C PRO A 481 10.35 -10.74 -22.35
N LYS A 482 9.48 -11.09 -23.30
CA LYS A 482 9.93 -11.50 -24.64
C LYS A 482 10.19 -10.25 -25.50
N PRO A 483 11.12 -10.30 -26.46
CA PRO A 483 11.21 -9.27 -27.49
C PRO A 483 9.88 -9.16 -28.25
N CYS A 484 9.51 -7.94 -28.64
CA CYS A 484 8.40 -7.73 -29.55
C CYS A 484 8.61 -8.51 -30.86
N PRO A 485 7.53 -9.00 -31.51
CA PRO A 485 7.64 -9.66 -32.79
C PRO A 485 8.30 -8.73 -33.82
N ALA A 486 9.08 -9.30 -34.75
CA ALA A 486 9.59 -8.51 -35.87
C ALA A 486 8.40 -7.90 -36.65
N PRO A 487 8.49 -6.64 -37.10
CA PRO A 487 7.48 -6.06 -37.98
C PRO A 487 7.32 -6.97 -39.21
N LYS A 488 6.09 -7.36 -39.50
CA LYS A 488 5.76 -8.19 -40.67
C LYS A 488 5.89 -7.41 -41.96
#